data_AF-A0A3D5SX04-F1
#
_entry.id   AF-A0A3D5SX04-F1
#
_cell.length_a   1.000
_cell.length_b   1.000
_cell.length_c   1.000
_cell.angle_alpha   90.00
_cell.angle_beta   90.00
_cell.angle_gamma   90.00
#
_symmetry.space_group_name_H-M   'P 1'
#
loop_
_entity.id
_entity.type
_entity.pdbx_description
1 polymer ?
#
loop_
_entity_poly.entity_id
_entity_poly.type
_entity_poly.pdbx_seq_one_letter_code
_entity_poly.pdbx_strand_id
1 'polypeptide(L)'
;MESNMSEKDKSSAFGVFAKDYVPLPPKDADVFTTACDYCTIACGYKVYRWPVGREGGSGKAQNAIGADFPHQLVNTGAWVSPSQHNIVR
;
A
#
# COMPACT_ATOMS: atom_id res chain seq x y z
N MET A 1 -32.59 -8.83 15.42
CA MET A 1 -31.18 -9.22 15.70
C MET A 1 -30.64 -9.63 14.34
N GLU A 2 -29.87 -8.87 13.59
CA GLU A 2 -28.89 -7.82 13.83
C GLU A 2 -28.89 -6.98 12.53
N SER A 3 -29.27 -5.70 12.61
CA SER A 3 -28.35 -4.56 12.70
C SER A 3 -27.66 -4.21 11.37
N ASN A 4 -28.13 -3.12 10.78
CA ASN A 4 -27.32 -2.01 10.26
C ASN A 4 -26.10 -2.39 9.41
N MET A 5 -26.32 -2.61 8.11
CA MET A 5 -25.24 -2.43 7.14
C MET A 5 -25.12 -0.93 6.83
N SER A 6 -23.95 -0.35 7.13
CA SER A 6 -23.66 1.05 6.87
C SER A 6 -23.65 1.31 5.36
N GLU A 7 -24.13 2.46 4.95
CA GLU A 7 -24.30 2.86 3.55
C GLU A 7 -22.99 2.83 2.71
N LYS A 8 -21.84 2.71 3.38
CA LYS A 8 -20.50 2.53 2.80
C LYS A 8 -20.30 1.20 2.07
N ASP A 9 -21.11 0.19 2.34
CA ASP A 9 -20.93 -1.16 1.78
C ASP A 9 -21.55 -1.32 0.37
N LYS A 10 -22.17 -0.26 -0.18
CA LYS A 10 -22.89 -0.30 -1.46
C LYS A 10 -22.06 0.10 -2.69
N SER A 11 -20.82 0.56 -2.53
CA SER A 11 -20.02 1.11 -3.63
C SER A 11 -18.68 0.41 -3.83
N SER A 12 -18.70 -0.88 -4.15
CA SER A 12 -17.62 -1.43 -4.96
C SER A 12 -18.14 -2.61 -5.77
N ALA A 13 -18.35 -2.38 -7.07
CA ALA A 13 -18.79 -3.40 -8.01
C ALA A 13 -17.75 -4.52 -8.24
N PHE A 14 -16.60 -4.45 -7.58
CA PHE A 14 -15.57 -5.49 -7.50
C PHE A 14 -15.10 -5.54 -6.05
N GLY A 15 -15.50 -6.57 -5.30
CA GLY A 15 -15.39 -6.69 -3.84
C GLY A 15 -13.98 -6.56 -3.25
N VAL A 16 -13.45 -5.35 -3.25
CA VAL A 16 -12.33 -4.91 -2.43
C VAL A 16 -12.95 -4.06 -1.34
N PHE A 17 -12.94 -4.57 -0.11
CA PHE A 17 -13.21 -3.77 1.09
C PHE A 17 -12.08 -2.76 1.23
N ALA A 18 -12.16 -1.66 0.49
CA ALA A 18 -11.12 -0.66 0.45
C ALA A 18 -11.14 0.11 1.76
N LYS A 19 -10.15 -0.14 2.62
CA LYS A 19 -9.72 0.89 3.56
C LYS A 19 -9.47 2.17 2.77
N ASP A 20 -9.83 3.32 3.34
CA ASP A 20 -9.62 4.64 2.73
C ASP A 20 -8.11 4.97 2.53
N TYR A 21 -7.20 4.08 2.96
CA TYR A 21 -5.76 4.25 2.87
C TYR A 21 -5.03 2.91 2.67
N VAL A 22 -3.81 2.99 2.12
CA VAL A 22 -2.87 1.87 1.99
C VAL A 22 -1.93 1.86 3.20
N PRO A 23 -1.71 0.71 3.87
CA PRO A 23 -0.83 0.64 5.02
C PRO A 23 0.63 0.92 4.65
N LEU A 24 1.32 1.72 5.47
CA LEU A 24 2.74 2.01 5.25
C LEU A 24 3.61 0.77 5.56
N PRO A 25 4.63 0.47 4.75
CA PRO A 25 5.57 -0.60 5.06
C PRO A 25 6.40 -0.22 6.30
N PRO A 26 6.48 -1.07 7.32
CA PRO A 26 7.31 -0.82 8.50
C PRO A 26 8.79 -0.80 8.13
N LYS A 27 9.63 -0.20 8.98
CA LYS A 27 11.06 0.00 8.68
C LYS A 27 11.84 -1.30 8.42
N ASP A 28 11.38 -2.39 9.03
CA ASP A 28 11.93 -3.75 8.94
C ASP A 28 11.25 -4.62 7.87
N ALA A 29 10.50 -4.03 6.93
CA ALA A 29 9.91 -4.77 5.81
C ALA A 29 11.00 -5.41 4.94
N ASP A 30 10.74 -6.65 4.47
CA ASP A 30 11.54 -7.29 3.44
C ASP A 30 11.46 -6.45 2.16
N VAL A 31 12.62 -6.16 1.56
CA VAL A 31 12.69 -5.40 0.30
C VAL A 31 13.34 -6.24 -0.77
N PHE A 32 12.66 -6.40 -1.89
CA PHE A 32 13.22 -7.05 -3.08
C PHE A 32 12.87 -6.26 -4.33
N THR A 33 13.67 -6.45 -5.37
CA THR A 33 13.46 -5.81 -6.67
C THR A 33 12.88 -6.81 -7.65
N THR A 34 11.88 -6.40 -8.41
CA THR A 34 11.33 -7.18 -9.52
C THR A 34 11.24 -6.31 -10.77
N ALA A 35 11.22 -6.95 -11.93
CA ALA A 35 10.89 -6.30 -13.19
C ALA A 35 9.36 -6.27 -13.38
N CYS A 36 8.90 -5.35 -14.21
CA CYS A 36 7.51 -5.31 -14.68
C CYS A 36 7.20 -6.55 -15.53
N ASP A 37 6.10 -7.24 -15.22
CA ASP A 37 5.67 -8.46 -15.94
C ASP A 37 5.04 -8.18 -17.32
N TYR A 38 4.83 -6.91 -17.67
CA TYR A 38 4.05 -6.53 -18.85
C TYR A 38 4.93 -6.20 -20.06
N CYS A 39 5.20 -4.91 -20.30
CA CYS A 39 5.87 -4.49 -21.53
C CYS A 39 7.37 -4.79 -21.52
N THR A 40 7.96 -4.82 -22.71
CA THR A 40 9.38 -5.13 -22.95
C THR A 40 10.38 -4.18 -22.26
N ILE A 41 9.91 -3.02 -21.80
CA ILE A 41 10.73 -2.06 -21.05
C ILE A 41 11.10 -2.61 -19.66
N ALA A 42 10.30 -3.54 -19.12
CA ALA A 42 10.61 -4.26 -17.88
C ALA A 42 10.98 -3.32 -16.72
N CYS A 43 10.21 -2.25 -16.52
CA CYS A 43 10.48 -1.24 -15.49
C CYS A 43 10.76 -1.88 -14.13
N GLY A 44 11.80 -1.40 -13.44
CA GLY A 44 12.18 -1.93 -12.13
C GLY A 44 11.24 -1.43 -11.02
N TYR A 45 10.78 -2.34 -10.18
CA TYR A 45 9.98 -2.06 -8.99
C TYR A 45 10.70 -2.52 -7.73
N LYS A 46 10.52 -1.77 -6.64
CA LYS A 46 10.80 -2.23 -5.27
C LYS A 46 9.50 -2.75 -4.67
N VAL A 47 9.52 -3.98 -4.19
CA VAL A 47 8.41 -4.58 -3.46
C VAL A 47 8.79 -4.61 -1.98
N TYR A 48 7.91 -4.08 -1.15
CA TYR A 48 8.00 -4.14 0.30
C TYR A 48 7.04 -5.23 0.78
N ARG A 49 7.52 -6.19 1.55
CA ARG A 49 6.71 -7.27 2.12
C ARG A 49 6.91 -7.34 3.62
N TRP A 50 5.81 -7.52 4.35
CA TRP A 50 5.83 -7.59 5.81
C TRP A 50 4.65 -8.42 6.33
N PRO A 51 4.68 -8.88 7.59
CA PRO A 51 3.58 -9.64 8.19
C PRO A 51 2.29 -8.81 8.29
N VAL A 52 1.15 -9.44 8.03
CA VAL A 52 -0.18 -8.83 8.19
C VAL A 52 -0.38 -8.35 9.64
N GLY A 53 -0.99 -7.17 9.80
CA GLY A 53 -1.23 -6.55 11.11
C GLY A 53 -0.08 -5.66 11.60
N ARG A 54 1.04 -5.59 10.87
CA ARG A 54 2.09 -4.59 11.10
C ARG A 54 1.97 -3.44 10.11
N GLU A 55 2.28 -2.24 10.57
CA GLU A 55 2.27 -1.01 9.77
C GLU A 55 3.40 -0.09 10.22
N GLY A 56 3.99 0.64 9.28
CA GLY A 56 4.96 1.70 9.54
C GLY A 56 4.30 3.00 9.98
N GLY A 57 5.09 3.85 10.64
CA GLY A 57 4.63 5.18 11.04
C GLY A 57 4.82 6.24 9.95
N SER A 58 4.18 7.39 10.14
CA SER A 58 4.22 8.49 9.19
C SER A 58 5.56 9.20 9.12
N GLY A 59 6.40 9.15 10.16
CA GLY A 59 7.71 9.79 10.15
C GLY A 59 8.74 9.02 9.31
N LYS A 60 9.70 9.73 8.71
CA LYS A 60 10.76 9.20 7.84
C LYS A 60 11.51 7.97 8.40
N ALA A 61 11.75 7.96 9.70
CA ALA A 61 12.45 6.87 10.39
C ALA A 61 11.56 5.65 10.68
N GLN A 62 10.23 5.78 10.53
CA GLN A 62 9.24 4.81 10.97
C GLN A 62 8.65 3.99 9.80
N ASN A 63 9.00 4.31 8.55
CA ASN A 63 8.58 3.58 7.36
C ASN A 63 9.76 3.22 6.45
N ALA A 64 9.59 2.16 5.67
CA ALA A 64 10.61 1.70 4.71
C ALA A 64 10.79 2.63 3.50
N ILE A 65 9.76 3.41 3.16
CA ILE A 65 9.82 4.40 2.06
C ILE A 65 10.85 5.49 2.39
N GLY A 66 11.03 5.81 3.67
CA GLY A 66 11.98 6.83 4.11
C GLY A 66 11.51 8.24 3.80
N ALA A 67 10.22 8.51 3.96
CA ALA A 67 9.60 9.81 3.77
C ALA A 67 8.68 10.20 4.94
N ASP A 68 8.48 11.50 5.15
CA ASP A 68 7.50 12.03 6.09
C ASP A 68 6.13 12.16 5.42
N PHE A 69 5.10 11.64 6.10
CA PHE A 69 3.70 11.69 5.69
C PHE A 69 2.91 12.61 6.65
N PRO A 70 2.01 13.48 6.15
CA PRO A 70 1.61 13.63 4.74
C PRO A 70 2.71 14.27 3.88
N HIS A 71 2.86 13.76 2.66
CA HIS A 71 3.88 14.22 1.71
C HIS A 71 3.22 15.10 0.64
N GLN A 72 3.81 16.27 0.35
CA GLN A 72 3.22 17.27 -0.57
C GLN A 72 3.83 17.25 -1.98
N LEU A 73 4.97 16.59 -2.15
CA LEU A 73 5.68 16.59 -3.43
C LEU A 73 5.10 15.51 -4.33
N VAL A 74 4.54 15.95 -5.46
CA VAL A 74 4.14 15.06 -6.56
C VAL A 74 5.41 14.44 -7.17
N ASN A 75 5.30 13.16 -7.56
CA ASN A 75 6.36 12.43 -8.28
C ASN A 75 7.66 12.10 -7.47
N THR A 76 7.60 12.00 -6.14
CA THR A 76 8.76 11.58 -5.32
C THR A 76 8.87 10.06 -5.13
N GLY A 77 7.91 9.29 -5.63
CA GLY A 77 7.79 7.86 -5.34
C GLY A 77 7.38 7.56 -3.89
N ALA A 78 7.14 8.57 -3.06
CA ALA A 78 6.66 8.44 -1.68
C ALA A 78 5.12 8.41 -1.60
N TRP A 79 4.48 7.63 -2.47
CA TRP A 79 3.05 7.38 -2.49
C TRP A 79 2.75 6.04 -3.17
N VAL A 80 1.74 5.32 -2.66
CA VAL A 80 1.35 3.99 -3.15
C VAL A 80 -0.17 3.97 -3.38
N SER A 81 -0.59 3.63 -4.60
CA SER A 81 -1.99 3.46 -4.97
C SER A 81 -2.59 2.20 -4.33
N PRO A 82 -3.91 2.14 -4.06
CA PRO A 82 -4.59 0.89 -3.67
C PRO A 82 -4.32 -0.28 -4.62
N SER A 83 -4.15 -0.01 -5.93
CA SER A 83 -3.80 -1.03 -6.93
C SER A 83 -2.36 -1.58 -6.82
N GLN A 84 -1.50 -0.93 -6.03
CA GLN A 84 -0.11 -1.33 -5.78
C GLN A 84 0.07 -2.04 -4.42
N HIS A 85 -1.02 -2.34 -3.71
CA HIS A 85 -1.02 -3.06 -2.45
C HIS A 85 -1.89 -4.32 -2.55
N ASN A 86 -1.38 -5.43 -2.03
CA ASN A 86 -2.17 -6.65 -1.87
C ASN A 86 -1.66 -7.47 -0.67
N ILE A 87 -2.52 -8.33 -0.13
CA ILE A 87 -2.15 -9.36 0.83
C ILE A 87 -2.02 -10.68 0.05
N VAL A 88 -0.82 -11.25 0.07
CA VAL A 88 -0.48 -12.47 -0.67
C VAL A 88 -0.21 -13.63 0.29
N ARG A 89 -0.38 -14.87 -0.20
CA ARG A 89 -0.22 -16.11 0.57
C ARG A 89 1.19 -16.68 0.46
#